data_AF-A0A1X7P7C1-F1
#
_entry.id   AF-A0A1X7P7C1-F1
#
_cell.length_a   1.000
_cell.length_b   1.000
_cell.length_c   1.000
_cell.angle_alpha   90.00
_cell.angle_beta   90.00
_cell.angle_gamma   90.00
#
_symmetry.space_group_name_H-M   'P 1'
#
loop_
_entity.id
_entity.type
_entity.pdbx_description
1 polymer ?
#
loop_
_entity_poly.entity_id
_entity_poly.type
_entity_poly.pdbx_seq_one_letter_code
_entity_poly.pdbx_strand_id
1 'polypeptide(L)'
;MSTQPPPLPERLQRARADVSVLAGTSSERQVRPLREAIERVALAPEGGSDLLDAVEGLSALLARAEAQVSGLERSVRDDLASAATLTGVRTSAQLASATDVATACSAASALLLDADEARAAGARHDPAAILALLLEADAALDSVVAGYREPLAQARRQLMLLEAARTAAGLGADAAALLAAVHGDGVTAAPRILAEETRAQLEAAGRLAASEPDAALEQARAAVDRGRSALDEALLDLDGPSAAPPPAAGAPGGAPALDPLPTV
;
A
#
# COMPACT_ATOMS: atom_id res chain seq x y z
N MET A 1 -26.45 -21.84 -9.15
CA MET A 1 -26.22 -22.67 -7.96
C MET A 1 -25.39 -21.83 -7.01
N SER A 2 -25.97 -21.30 -5.93
CA SER A 2 -25.22 -20.51 -4.95
C SER A 2 -24.50 -21.45 -4.02
N THR A 3 -23.19 -21.58 -4.20
CA THR A 3 -22.32 -22.32 -3.28
C THR A 3 -22.28 -21.54 -1.97
N GLN A 4 -22.78 -22.12 -0.89
CA GLN A 4 -22.67 -21.53 0.43
C GLN A 4 -21.16 -21.40 0.76
N PRO A 5 -20.70 -20.26 1.32
CA PRO A 5 -19.31 -20.09 1.67
C PRO A 5 -18.87 -21.16 2.68
N PRO A 6 -17.61 -21.64 2.59
CA PRO A 6 -17.10 -22.64 3.52
C PRO A 6 -17.18 -22.14 4.98
N PRO A 7 -17.31 -23.05 5.95
CA PRO A 7 -17.41 -22.69 7.35
C PRO A 7 -16.15 -21.96 7.84
N LEU A 8 -16.32 -21.09 8.83
CA LEU A 8 -15.26 -20.21 9.35
C LEU A 8 -13.95 -20.93 9.71
N PRO A 9 -13.95 -22.12 10.35
CA PRO A 9 -12.70 -22.84 10.65
C PRO A 9 -11.91 -23.24 9.40
N GLU A 10 -12.58 -23.64 8.31
CA GLU A 10 -11.92 -24.00 7.04
C GLU A 10 -11.33 -22.76 6.37
N ARG A 11 -12.06 -21.64 6.40
CA ARG A 11 -11.57 -20.34 5.90
C ARG A 11 -10.33 -19.89 6.67
N LEU A 12 -10.37 -19.95 8.00
CA LEU A 12 -9.23 -19.61 8.85
C LEU A 12 -8.02 -20.50 8.57
N GLN A 13 -8.22 -21.81 8.36
CA GLN A 13 -7.13 -22.72 8.02
C GLN A 13 -6.50 -22.38 6.65
N ARG A 14 -7.33 -22.05 5.65
CA ARG A 14 -6.86 -21.61 4.34
C ARG A 14 -6.08 -20.30 4.44
N ALA A 15 -6.64 -19.30 5.10
CA ALA A 15 -5.98 -18.01 5.32
C ALA A 15 -4.62 -18.17 6.02
N ARG A 16 -4.51 -19.05 7.02
CA ARG A 16 -3.22 -19.39 7.67
C ARG A 16 -2.19 -19.95 6.70
N ALA A 17 -2.61 -20.86 5.83
CA ALA A 17 -1.72 -21.43 4.83
C ALA A 17 -1.24 -20.36 3.83
N ASP A 18 -2.17 -19.54 3.32
CA ASP A 18 -1.87 -18.48 2.37
C ASP A 18 -0.92 -17.43 2.97
N VAL A 19 -1.19 -16.98 4.20
CA VAL A 19 -0.32 -16.04 4.91
C VAL A 19 1.04 -16.64 5.25
N SER A 20 1.11 -17.95 5.53
CA SER A 20 2.39 -18.64 5.70
C SER A 20 3.22 -18.66 4.42
N VAL A 21 2.58 -18.77 3.25
CA VAL A 21 3.27 -18.68 1.95
C VAL A 21 3.74 -17.25 1.70
N LEU A 22 2.88 -16.25 1.92
CA LEU A 22 3.22 -14.83 1.79
C LEU A 22 4.34 -14.42 2.74
N ALA A 23 4.36 -14.94 3.97
CA ALA A 23 5.46 -14.74 4.90
C ALA A 23 6.81 -15.24 4.35
N GLY A 24 6.81 -16.19 3.42
CA GLY A 24 8.02 -16.66 2.76
C GLY A 24 8.53 -15.75 1.63
N THR A 25 7.68 -14.90 1.05
CA THR A 25 7.99 -14.16 -0.19
C THR A 25 7.83 -12.64 -0.09
N SER A 26 7.04 -12.14 0.86
CA SER A 26 6.71 -10.73 1.01
C SER A 26 7.26 -10.16 2.32
N SER A 27 7.50 -8.85 2.33
CA SER A 27 8.03 -8.13 3.50
C SER A 27 7.13 -8.25 4.74
N GLU A 28 7.73 -8.18 5.94
CA GLU A 28 6.98 -8.19 7.20
C GLU A 28 5.98 -7.02 7.27
N ARG A 29 6.31 -5.89 6.66
CA ARG A 29 5.42 -4.72 6.53
C ARG A 29 4.06 -5.09 5.94
N GLN A 30 4.03 -5.96 4.91
CA GLN A 30 2.81 -6.38 4.25
C GLN A 30 2.15 -7.60 4.92
N VAL A 31 2.96 -8.46 5.55
CA VAL A 31 2.50 -9.73 6.13
C VAL A 31 1.95 -9.56 7.56
N ARG A 32 2.50 -8.62 8.34
CA ARG A 32 2.10 -8.38 9.73
C ARG A 32 0.59 -8.13 9.90
N PRO A 33 -0.08 -7.25 9.12
CA PRO A 33 -1.52 -7.03 9.24
C PRO A 33 -2.34 -8.32 9.07
N LEU A 34 -1.97 -9.14 8.09
CA LEU A 34 -2.64 -10.41 7.81
C LEU A 34 -2.46 -11.42 8.95
N ARG A 35 -1.23 -11.53 9.46
CA ARG A 35 -0.88 -12.43 10.56
C ARG A 35 -1.63 -12.06 11.83
N GLU A 36 -1.61 -10.79 12.22
CA GLU A 36 -2.28 -10.30 13.42
C GLU A 36 -3.81 -10.43 13.32
N ALA A 37 -4.38 -10.21 12.13
CA ALA A 37 -5.80 -10.44 11.89
C ALA A 37 -6.19 -11.92 12.06
N ILE A 38 -5.40 -12.85 11.51
CA ILE A 38 -5.63 -14.29 11.67
C ILE A 38 -5.52 -14.73 13.14
N GLU A 39 -4.54 -14.20 13.87
CA GLU A 39 -4.40 -14.44 15.30
C GLU A 39 -5.63 -13.92 16.07
N ARG A 40 -6.12 -12.73 15.72
CA ARG A 40 -7.31 -12.12 16.32
C ARG A 40 -8.59 -12.93 16.08
N VAL A 41 -8.79 -13.45 14.85
CA VAL A 41 -9.93 -14.34 14.53
C VAL A 41 -9.85 -15.64 15.33
N ALA A 42 -8.64 -16.18 15.50
CA ALA A 42 -8.45 -17.42 16.25
C ALA A 42 -8.77 -17.28 17.75
N LEU A 43 -8.50 -16.09 18.33
CA LEU A 43 -8.74 -15.79 19.75
C LEU A 43 -10.19 -15.42 20.05
N ALA A 44 -10.88 -14.71 19.14
CA ALA A 44 -12.31 -14.43 19.28
C ALA A 44 -13.01 -14.62 17.92
N PRO A 45 -13.61 -15.80 17.66
CA PRO A 45 -14.23 -16.12 16.39
C PRO A 45 -15.56 -15.40 16.16
N GLU A 46 -16.16 -14.83 17.21
CA GLU A 46 -17.34 -13.97 17.13
C GLU A 46 -17.00 -12.69 16.34
N GLY A 47 -17.66 -12.47 15.21
CA GLY A 47 -17.35 -11.36 14.29
C GLY A 47 -16.11 -11.58 13.41
N GLY A 48 -15.49 -12.76 13.44
CA GLY A 48 -14.28 -13.06 12.66
C GLY A 48 -14.48 -13.20 11.15
N SER A 49 -15.73 -13.20 10.66
CA SER A 49 -16.03 -13.35 9.22
C SER A 49 -15.55 -12.13 8.43
N ASP A 50 -15.89 -10.93 8.86
CA ASP A 50 -15.53 -9.68 8.15
C ASP A 50 -14.00 -9.48 8.16
N LEU A 51 -13.34 -9.89 9.25
CA LEU A 51 -11.89 -9.84 9.37
C LEU A 51 -11.22 -10.86 8.43
N LEU A 52 -11.80 -12.05 8.25
CA LEU A 52 -11.34 -13.01 7.24
C LEU A 52 -11.59 -12.53 5.81
N ASP A 53 -12.72 -11.89 5.53
CA ASP A 53 -12.99 -11.28 4.22
C ASP A 53 -11.92 -10.23 3.88
N ALA A 54 -11.54 -9.40 4.86
CA ALA A 54 -10.46 -8.42 4.70
C ALA A 54 -9.08 -9.07 4.50
N VAL A 55 -8.76 -10.14 5.24
CA VAL A 55 -7.52 -10.92 5.06
C VAL A 55 -7.45 -11.55 3.67
N GLU A 56 -8.54 -12.15 3.18
CA GLU A 56 -8.63 -12.74 1.85
C GLU A 56 -8.48 -11.66 0.76
N GLY A 57 -9.13 -10.50 0.94
CA GLY A 57 -9.02 -9.35 0.03
C GLY A 57 -7.59 -8.82 -0.06
N LEU A 58 -6.93 -8.56 1.08
CA LEU A 58 -5.57 -8.05 1.11
C LEU A 58 -4.56 -9.09 0.56
N SER A 59 -4.75 -10.38 0.85
CA SER A 59 -3.93 -11.46 0.28
C SER A 59 -4.05 -11.52 -1.24
N ALA A 60 -5.27 -11.36 -1.78
CA ALA A 60 -5.49 -11.30 -3.23
C ALA A 60 -4.88 -10.06 -3.87
N LEU A 61 -4.91 -8.91 -3.18
CA LEU A 61 -4.23 -7.69 -3.65
C LEU A 61 -2.71 -7.86 -3.67
N LEU A 62 -2.11 -8.51 -2.68
CA LEU A 62 -0.66 -8.81 -2.67
C LEU A 62 -0.29 -9.71 -3.84
N ALA A 63 -1.03 -10.81 -4.05
CA ALA A 63 -0.80 -11.70 -5.18
C ALA A 63 -0.93 -10.99 -6.54
N ARG A 64 -1.88 -10.04 -6.66
CA ARG A 64 -2.02 -9.20 -7.85
C ARG A 64 -0.82 -8.28 -8.04
N ALA A 65 -0.36 -7.62 -6.99
CA ALA A 65 0.80 -6.74 -7.05
C ALA A 65 2.04 -7.49 -7.54
N GLU A 66 2.30 -8.68 -6.98
CA GLU A 66 3.39 -9.55 -7.41
C GLU A 66 3.32 -9.90 -8.90
N ALA A 67 2.12 -10.25 -9.39
CA ALA A 67 1.91 -10.57 -10.80
C ALA A 67 2.11 -9.35 -11.72
N GLN A 68 1.82 -8.14 -11.25
CA GLN A 68 1.96 -6.90 -12.02
C GLN A 68 3.41 -6.43 -12.15
N VAL A 69 4.22 -6.64 -11.12
CA VAL A 69 5.59 -6.09 -11.01
C VAL A 69 6.44 -6.38 -12.25
N SER A 70 6.55 -7.64 -12.68
CA SER A 70 7.40 -8.01 -13.83
C SER A 70 6.89 -7.43 -15.16
N GLY A 71 5.56 -7.30 -15.30
CA GLY A 71 4.94 -6.77 -16.52
C GLY A 71 5.16 -5.27 -16.65
N LEU A 72 4.92 -4.53 -15.56
CA LEU A 72 5.11 -3.08 -15.52
C LEU A 72 6.58 -2.70 -15.71
N GLU A 73 7.48 -3.38 -15.02
CA GLU A 73 8.92 -3.16 -15.12
C GLU A 73 9.45 -3.34 -16.55
N ARG A 74 9.04 -4.42 -17.24
CA ARG A 74 9.41 -4.63 -18.64
C ARG A 74 8.94 -3.45 -19.50
N SER A 75 7.70 -3.01 -19.31
CA SER A 75 7.13 -1.89 -20.05
C SER A 75 7.88 -0.58 -19.81
N VAL A 76 8.30 -0.29 -18.56
CA VAL A 76 9.07 0.91 -18.23
C VAL A 76 10.47 0.84 -18.86
N ARG A 77 11.12 -0.33 -18.87
CA ARG A 77 12.42 -0.50 -19.53
C ARG A 77 12.33 -0.36 -21.05
N ASP A 78 11.25 -0.85 -21.66
CA ASP A 78 11.00 -0.68 -23.10
C ASP A 78 10.82 0.81 -23.46
N ASP A 79 10.15 1.57 -22.60
CA ASP A 79 9.99 3.03 -22.76
C ASP A 79 11.30 3.77 -22.56
N LEU A 80 12.12 3.38 -21.58
CA LEU A 80 13.46 3.93 -21.36
C LEU A 80 14.36 3.70 -22.58
N ALA A 81 14.35 2.48 -23.13
CA ALA A 81 15.07 2.14 -24.34
C ALA A 81 14.59 2.99 -25.54
N SER A 82 13.28 3.16 -25.67
CA SER A 82 12.68 4.01 -26.71
C SER A 82 13.11 5.47 -26.56
N ALA A 83 13.04 6.03 -25.35
CA ALA A 83 13.48 7.39 -25.05
C ALA A 83 14.95 7.62 -25.38
N ALA A 84 15.82 6.66 -25.09
CA ALA A 84 17.25 6.72 -25.43
C ALA A 84 17.52 6.80 -26.95
N THR A 85 16.67 6.21 -27.78
CA THR A 85 16.80 6.34 -29.25
C THR A 85 16.43 7.73 -29.77
N LEU A 86 15.53 8.45 -29.08
CA LEU A 86 15.07 9.78 -29.49
C LEU A 86 16.18 10.84 -29.37
N THR A 87 17.12 10.66 -28.46
CA THR A 87 18.32 11.51 -28.29
C THR A 87 19.21 11.59 -29.55
N GLY A 88 18.99 10.71 -30.56
CA GLY A 88 19.76 10.65 -31.80
C GLY A 88 19.30 11.55 -32.95
N VAL A 89 18.12 12.19 -32.87
CA VAL A 89 17.51 12.95 -34.00
C VAL A 89 17.72 14.46 -33.81
N ARG A 90 18.48 15.13 -34.69
CA ARG A 90 19.07 16.47 -34.41
C ARG A 90 18.67 17.64 -35.34
N THR A 91 18.32 18.76 -34.70
CA THR A 91 18.20 20.17 -35.13
C THR A 91 18.32 21.06 -33.86
N SER A 92 18.49 22.38 -33.99
CA SER A 92 18.70 23.30 -32.84
C SER A 92 17.50 23.42 -31.89
N ALA A 93 16.27 23.29 -32.38
CA ALA A 93 15.07 23.19 -31.55
C ALA A 93 14.99 21.86 -30.75
N GLN A 94 15.73 20.83 -31.19
CA GLN A 94 15.77 19.51 -30.56
C GLN A 94 16.83 19.41 -29.44
N LEU A 95 17.66 20.44 -29.21
CA LEU A 95 18.69 20.44 -28.15
C LEU A 95 18.13 20.67 -26.73
N ALA A 96 17.16 21.56 -26.56
CA ALA A 96 16.44 21.71 -25.29
C ALA A 96 15.68 20.42 -24.95
N SER A 97 14.95 19.88 -25.92
CA SER A 97 14.27 18.58 -25.83
C SER A 97 15.23 17.41 -25.52
N ALA A 98 16.46 17.42 -26.04
CA ALA A 98 17.46 16.39 -25.71
C ALA A 98 17.93 16.44 -24.26
N THR A 99 17.99 17.63 -23.65
CA THR A 99 18.34 17.78 -22.23
C THR A 99 17.20 17.27 -21.34
N ASP A 100 15.96 17.55 -21.72
CA ASP A 100 14.76 17.04 -21.03
C ASP A 100 14.70 15.51 -21.12
N VAL A 101 14.95 14.94 -22.30
CA VAL A 101 15.05 13.47 -22.51
C VAL A 101 16.17 12.86 -21.66
N ALA A 102 17.36 13.45 -21.65
CA ALA A 102 18.48 12.94 -20.85
C ALA A 102 18.17 12.98 -19.34
N THR A 103 17.50 14.04 -18.87
CA THR A 103 17.08 14.20 -17.48
C THR A 103 16.02 13.16 -17.10
N ALA A 104 15.00 12.98 -17.94
CA ALA A 104 13.97 11.96 -17.79
C ALA A 104 14.57 10.55 -17.74
N CYS A 105 15.44 10.20 -18.69
CA CYS A 105 16.13 8.91 -18.72
C CYS A 105 16.99 8.67 -17.48
N SER A 106 17.69 9.70 -17.00
CA SER A 106 18.51 9.60 -15.78
C SER A 106 17.64 9.36 -14.54
N ALA A 107 16.55 10.09 -14.39
CA ALA A 107 15.62 9.93 -13.26
C ALA A 107 14.97 8.55 -13.27
N ALA A 108 14.46 8.10 -14.42
CA ALA A 108 13.85 6.78 -14.56
C ALA A 108 14.86 5.65 -14.34
N SER A 109 16.11 5.81 -14.79
CA SER A 109 17.17 4.81 -14.55
C SER A 109 17.53 4.67 -13.07
N ALA A 110 17.55 5.78 -12.32
CA ALA A 110 17.77 5.75 -10.87
C ALA A 110 16.62 5.03 -10.16
N LEU A 111 15.37 5.34 -10.50
CA LEU A 111 14.19 4.68 -9.91
C LEU A 111 14.11 3.18 -10.25
N LEU A 112 14.53 2.79 -11.46
CA LEU A 112 14.64 1.37 -11.83
C LEU A 112 15.74 0.65 -11.03
N LEU A 113 16.86 1.32 -10.74
CA LEU A 113 17.90 0.78 -9.86
C LEU A 113 17.36 0.61 -8.45
N ASP A 114 16.67 1.61 -7.91
CA ASP A 114 16.02 1.52 -6.59
C ASP A 114 15.00 0.37 -6.54
N ALA A 115 14.25 0.14 -7.63
CA ALA A 115 13.30 -0.96 -7.74
C ALA A 115 14.00 -2.34 -7.76
N ASP A 116 15.13 -2.44 -8.47
CA ASP A 116 15.97 -3.64 -8.51
C ASP A 116 16.59 -3.91 -7.13
N GLU A 117 17.06 -2.87 -6.43
CA GLU A 117 17.56 -2.96 -5.06
C GLU A 117 16.46 -3.38 -4.08
N ALA A 118 15.27 -2.78 -4.16
CA ALA A 118 14.11 -3.15 -3.33
C ALA A 118 13.67 -4.61 -3.54
N ARG A 119 13.83 -5.14 -4.77
CA ARG A 119 13.59 -6.56 -5.07
C ARG A 119 14.72 -7.46 -4.56
N ALA A 120 15.96 -7.01 -4.62
CA ALA A 120 17.13 -7.76 -4.20
C ALA A 120 17.40 -7.71 -2.68
N ALA A 121 16.74 -6.81 -1.95
CA ALA A 121 16.87 -6.60 -0.51
C ALA A 121 16.32 -7.79 0.31
N GLY A 122 17.04 -8.91 0.29
CA GLY A 122 16.73 -10.12 1.04
C GLY A 122 15.67 -11.02 0.39
N ALA A 123 15.29 -12.11 1.08
CA ALA A 123 14.38 -13.12 0.54
C ALA A 123 12.90 -12.66 0.47
N ARG A 124 12.60 -11.41 0.86
CA ARG A 124 11.23 -10.89 1.06
C ARG A 124 11.17 -9.43 0.63
N HIS A 125 10.58 -9.16 -0.53
CA HIS A 125 10.42 -7.79 -1.05
C HIS A 125 9.03 -7.22 -0.74
N ASP A 126 8.88 -5.90 -0.89
CA ASP A 126 7.58 -5.23 -0.82
C ASP A 126 7.08 -4.90 -2.24
N PRO A 127 6.12 -5.67 -2.79
CA PRO A 127 5.62 -5.41 -4.13
C PRO A 127 4.92 -4.05 -4.27
N ALA A 128 4.35 -3.49 -3.19
CA ALA A 128 3.76 -2.14 -3.23
C ALA A 128 4.83 -1.06 -3.46
N ALA A 129 5.95 -1.18 -2.74
CA ALA A 129 7.08 -0.25 -2.86
C ALA A 129 7.72 -0.33 -4.27
N ILE A 130 7.88 -1.55 -4.81
CA ILE A 130 8.39 -1.73 -6.17
C ILE A 130 7.42 -1.12 -7.19
N LEU A 131 6.11 -1.37 -7.07
CA LEU A 131 5.13 -0.76 -7.98
C LEU A 131 5.15 0.77 -7.91
N ALA A 132 5.32 1.37 -6.73
CA ALA A 132 5.44 2.82 -6.58
C ALA A 132 6.66 3.38 -7.35
N LEU A 133 7.83 2.77 -7.17
CA LEU A 133 9.06 3.16 -7.89
C LEU A 133 8.90 3.03 -9.41
N LEU A 134 8.24 1.97 -9.88
CA LEU A 134 7.97 1.76 -11.31
C LEU A 134 6.97 2.80 -11.87
N LEU A 135 5.96 3.19 -11.08
CA LEU A 135 4.99 4.22 -11.46
C LEU A 135 5.62 5.61 -11.52
N GLU A 136 6.57 5.91 -10.63
CA GLU A 136 7.37 7.13 -10.66
C GLU A 136 8.35 7.15 -11.84
N ALA A 137 9.01 6.02 -12.13
CA ALA A 137 9.90 5.88 -13.28
C ALA A 137 9.14 6.09 -14.59
N ASP A 138 7.92 5.54 -14.68
CA ASP A 138 7.02 5.80 -15.79
C ASP A 138 6.63 7.27 -15.90
N ALA A 139 6.24 7.92 -14.79
CA ALA A 139 5.88 9.33 -14.77
C ALA A 139 7.03 10.23 -15.24
N ALA A 140 8.28 9.90 -14.89
CA ALA A 140 9.47 10.60 -15.35
C ALA A 140 9.67 10.47 -16.87
N LEU A 141 9.28 9.35 -17.48
CA LEU A 141 9.39 9.11 -18.93
C LEU A 141 8.17 9.62 -19.73
N ASP A 142 7.00 9.74 -19.10
CA ASP A 142 5.75 9.95 -19.83
C ASP A 142 5.76 11.24 -20.66
N SER A 143 6.29 12.34 -20.11
CA SER A 143 6.37 13.62 -20.82
C SER A 143 7.24 13.57 -22.07
N VAL A 144 8.19 12.63 -22.16
CA VAL A 144 9.11 12.51 -23.30
C VAL A 144 8.72 11.39 -24.27
N VAL A 145 8.00 10.36 -23.82
CA VAL A 145 7.60 9.22 -24.68
C VAL A 145 6.16 9.31 -25.16
N ALA A 146 5.23 9.95 -24.42
CA ALA A 146 3.80 9.95 -24.74
C ALA A 146 3.50 10.46 -26.17
N GLY A 147 4.22 11.49 -26.63
CA GLY A 147 4.07 12.04 -27.99
C GLY A 147 4.48 11.11 -29.13
N TYR A 148 5.18 10.02 -28.81
CA TYR A 148 5.67 9.03 -29.78
C TYR A 148 4.85 7.73 -29.79
N ARG A 149 3.91 7.57 -28.85
CA ARG A 149 3.04 6.38 -28.79
C ARG A 149 1.80 6.57 -29.67
N GLU A 150 1.36 5.49 -30.28
CA GLU A 150 0.05 5.48 -30.93
C GLU A 150 -1.07 5.67 -29.88
N PRO A 151 -2.17 6.39 -30.19
CA PRO A 151 -3.21 6.70 -29.21
C PRO A 151 -3.80 5.48 -28.50
N LEU A 152 -4.00 4.37 -29.23
CA LEU A 152 -4.53 3.13 -28.64
C LEU A 152 -3.51 2.46 -27.70
N ALA A 153 -2.22 2.54 -28.03
CA ALA A 153 -1.15 2.03 -27.17
C ALA A 153 -1.03 2.88 -25.89
N GLN A 154 -1.14 4.21 -26.01
CA GLN A 154 -1.16 5.13 -24.87
C GLN A 154 -2.35 4.85 -23.95
N ALA A 155 -3.57 4.70 -24.49
CA ALA A 155 -4.76 4.41 -23.67
C ALA A 155 -4.64 3.06 -22.92
N ARG A 156 -4.12 2.02 -23.58
CA ARG A 156 -3.87 0.71 -22.93
C ARG A 156 -2.81 0.83 -21.82
N ARG A 157 -1.76 1.63 -22.05
CA ARG A 157 -0.71 1.91 -21.07
C ARG A 157 -1.29 2.60 -19.83
N GLN A 158 -2.08 3.66 -20.02
CA GLN A 158 -2.72 4.40 -18.94
C GLN A 158 -3.62 3.51 -18.07
N LEU A 159 -4.41 2.62 -18.68
CA LEU A 159 -5.24 1.67 -17.93
C LEU A 159 -4.40 0.69 -17.11
N MET A 160 -3.32 0.14 -17.68
CA MET A 160 -2.41 -0.75 -16.96
C MET A 160 -1.72 -0.05 -15.78
N LEU A 161 -1.27 1.19 -15.98
CA LEU A 161 -0.68 2.03 -14.93
C LEU A 161 -1.70 2.38 -13.84
N LEU A 162 -2.95 2.67 -14.23
CA LEU A 162 -4.04 2.93 -13.31
C LEU A 162 -4.32 1.72 -12.42
N GLU A 163 -4.38 0.51 -13.01
CA GLU A 163 -4.57 -0.72 -12.25
C GLU A 163 -3.42 -1.01 -11.28
N ALA A 164 -2.18 -0.74 -11.70
CA ALA A 164 -1.01 -0.87 -10.82
C ALA A 164 -1.06 0.15 -9.66
N ALA A 165 -1.38 1.41 -9.94
CA ALA A 165 -1.51 2.46 -8.92
C ALA A 165 -2.63 2.15 -7.92
N ARG A 166 -3.79 1.69 -8.40
CA ARG A 166 -4.89 1.23 -7.53
C ARG A 166 -4.48 0.07 -6.65
N THR A 167 -3.69 -0.87 -7.17
CA THR A 167 -3.22 -2.03 -6.41
C THR A 167 -2.23 -1.59 -5.33
N ALA A 168 -1.23 -0.77 -5.67
CA ALA A 168 -0.25 -0.26 -4.71
C ALA A 168 -0.88 0.61 -3.60
N ALA A 169 -1.77 1.53 -3.96
CA ALA A 169 -2.52 2.36 -3.01
C ALA A 169 -3.44 1.52 -2.11
N GLY A 170 -4.14 0.56 -2.71
CA GLY A 170 -5.04 -0.36 -2.01
C GLY A 170 -4.30 -1.21 -0.96
N LEU A 171 -3.10 -1.70 -1.27
CA LEU A 171 -2.28 -2.45 -0.31
C LEU A 171 -2.03 -1.67 0.98
N GLY A 172 -1.64 -0.40 0.88
CA GLY A 172 -1.41 0.44 2.06
C GLY A 172 -2.69 0.74 2.85
N ALA A 173 -3.77 1.14 2.15
CA ALA A 173 -5.04 1.48 2.80
C ALA A 173 -5.72 0.26 3.45
N ASP A 174 -5.70 -0.89 2.80
CA ASP A 174 -6.29 -2.14 3.29
C ASP A 174 -5.48 -2.74 4.44
N ALA A 175 -4.15 -2.68 4.38
CA ALA A 175 -3.30 -3.04 5.50
C ALA A 175 -3.53 -2.15 6.74
N ALA A 176 -3.60 -0.82 6.56
CA ALA A 176 -3.85 0.12 7.65
C ALA A 176 -5.23 -0.10 8.30
N ALA A 177 -6.28 -0.28 7.48
CA ALA A 177 -7.62 -0.56 8.00
C ALA A 177 -7.70 -1.92 8.70
N LEU A 178 -6.97 -2.93 8.21
CA LEU A 178 -6.89 -4.23 8.85
C LEU A 178 -6.24 -4.13 10.23
N LEU A 179 -5.13 -3.40 10.36
CA LEU A 179 -4.50 -3.12 11.65
C LEU A 179 -5.44 -2.36 12.59
N ALA A 180 -6.16 -1.35 12.10
CA ALA A 180 -7.15 -0.62 12.90
C ALA A 180 -8.29 -1.53 13.39
N ALA A 181 -8.75 -2.46 12.56
CA ALA A 181 -9.78 -3.43 12.95
C ALA A 181 -9.29 -4.43 14.01
N VAL A 182 -8.00 -4.80 13.98
CA VAL A 182 -7.39 -5.72 14.94
C VAL A 182 -7.14 -5.06 16.29
N HIS A 183 -6.57 -3.85 16.28
CA HIS A 183 -6.05 -3.19 17.48
C HIS A 183 -6.98 -2.13 18.08
N GLY A 184 -8.05 -1.74 17.37
CA GLY A 184 -8.95 -0.70 17.80
C GLY A 184 -8.17 0.57 18.16
N ASP A 185 -8.38 1.08 19.37
CA ASP A 185 -7.79 2.33 19.86
C ASP A 185 -6.25 2.36 19.92
N GLY A 186 -5.58 1.21 19.74
CA GLY A 186 -4.13 1.17 19.53
C GLY A 186 -3.66 1.80 18.22
N VAL A 187 -4.56 1.97 17.25
CA VAL A 187 -4.32 2.73 16.00
C VAL A 187 -5.11 4.03 16.08
N THR A 188 -4.45 5.17 15.98
CA THR A 188 -5.08 6.48 16.11
C THR A 188 -5.98 6.82 14.92
N ALA A 189 -6.67 7.96 14.98
CA ALA A 189 -7.59 8.37 13.91
C ALA A 189 -6.88 8.72 12.60
N ALA A 190 -5.65 9.23 12.65
CA ALA A 190 -4.92 9.72 11.47
C ALA A 190 -4.73 8.64 10.38
N PRO A 191 -4.14 7.46 10.67
CA PRO A 191 -4.00 6.40 9.66
C PRO A 191 -5.34 5.86 9.15
N ARG A 192 -6.40 5.85 9.99
CA ARG A 192 -7.74 5.42 9.58
C ARG A 192 -8.34 6.38 8.54
N ILE A 193 -8.24 7.68 8.80
CA ILE A 193 -8.71 8.73 7.89
C ILE A 193 -7.95 8.64 6.57
N LEU A 194 -6.61 8.52 6.61
CA LEU A 194 -5.80 8.37 5.40
C LEU A 194 -6.21 7.14 4.57
N ALA A 195 -6.50 6.01 5.22
CA ALA A 195 -6.97 4.80 4.54
C ALA A 195 -8.36 4.98 3.90
N GLU A 196 -9.31 5.59 4.61
CA GLU A 196 -10.65 5.89 4.10
C GLU A 196 -10.61 6.87 2.91
N GLU A 197 -9.85 7.95 3.04
CA GLU A 197 -9.65 8.92 1.97
C GLU A 197 -8.98 8.29 0.75
N THR A 198 -8.00 7.40 0.96
CA THR A 198 -7.36 6.64 -0.12
C THR A 198 -8.40 5.82 -0.88
N ARG A 199 -9.27 5.07 -0.19
CA ARG A 199 -10.35 4.31 -0.86
C ARG A 199 -11.30 5.20 -1.64
N ALA A 200 -11.77 6.28 -1.03
CA ALA A 200 -12.67 7.23 -1.68
C ALA A 200 -12.04 7.83 -2.96
N GLN A 201 -10.74 8.12 -2.91
CA GLN A 201 -9.98 8.60 -4.05
C GLN A 201 -9.82 7.55 -5.16
N LEU A 202 -9.57 6.29 -4.82
CA LEU A 202 -9.49 5.20 -5.80
C LEU A 202 -10.84 4.91 -6.47
N GLU A 203 -11.94 5.02 -5.73
CA GLU A 203 -13.29 4.93 -6.30
C GLU A 203 -13.57 6.08 -7.27
N ALA A 204 -13.18 7.31 -6.91
CA ALA A 204 -13.30 8.46 -7.79
C ALA A 204 -12.46 8.31 -9.07
N ALA A 205 -11.20 7.89 -8.96
CA ALA A 205 -10.35 7.58 -10.11
C ALA A 205 -10.98 6.51 -11.01
N GLY A 206 -11.61 5.48 -10.42
CA GLY A 206 -12.34 4.46 -11.16
C GLY A 206 -13.51 4.99 -11.99
N ARG A 207 -14.22 6.00 -11.50
CA ARG A 207 -15.31 6.66 -12.24
C ARG A 207 -14.78 7.52 -13.38
N LEU A 208 -13.62 8.15 -13.20
CA LEU A 208 -12.98 8.99 -14.22
C LEU A 208 -12.34 8.18 -15.36
N ALA A 209 -11.86 6.97 -15.09
CA ALA A 209 -11.04 6.19 -16.01
C ALA A 209 -11.61 6.02 -17.43
N ALA A 210 -12.95 6.00 -17.58
CA ALA A 210 -13.60 5.83 -18.87
C ALA A 210 -13.62 7.12 -19.72
N SER A 211 -13.62 8.29 -19.10
CA SER A 211 -13.70 9.60 -19.78
C SER A 211 -12.38 10.35 -19.79
N GLU A 212 -11.62 10.24 -18.70
CA GLU A 212 -10.40 11.01 -18.43
C GLU A 212 -9.33 10.07 -17.82
N PRO A 213 -8.74 9.16 -18.62
CA PRO A 213 -7.80 8.16 -18.12
C PRO A 213 -6.52 8.77 -17.52
N ASP A 214 -6.06 9.90 -18.06
CA ASP A 214 -4.91 10.63 -17.52
C ASP A 214 -5.18 11.20 -16.13
N ALA A 215 -6.30 11.90 -15.97
CA ALA A 215 -6.71 12.44 -14.66
C ALA A 215 -6.97 11.32 -13.65
N ALA A 216 -7.55 10.20 -14.10
CA ALA A 216 -7.73 9.02 -13.27
C ALA A 216 -6.39 8.43 -12.79
N LEU A 217 -5.39 8.34 -13.68
CA LEU A 217 -4.07 7.84 -13.35
C LEU A 217 -3.34 8.78 -12.37
N GLU A 218 -3.36 10.09 -12.60
CA GLU A 218 -2.77 11.07 -11.69
C GLU A 218 -3.40 10.97 -10.30
N GLN A 219 -4.73 10.89 -10.24
CA GLN A 219 -5.45 10.71 -8.98
C GLN A 219 -5.10 9.38 -8.30
N ALA A 220 -4.93 8.29 -9.04
CA ALA A 220 -4.53 7.01 -8.47
C ALA A 220 -3.07 7.01 -7.98
N ARG A 221 -2.14 7.69 -8.68
CA ARG A 221 -0.74 7.88 -8.24
C ARG A 221 -0.67 8.64 -6.92
N ALA A 222 -1.39 9.75 -6.81
CA ALA A 222 -1.48 10.51 -5.57
C ALA A 222 -2.11 9.72 -4.39
N ALA A 223 -2.85 8.65 -4.69
CA ALA A 223 -3.39 7.74 -3.69
C ALA A 223 -2.36 6.70 -3.21
N VAL A 224 -1.31 6.41 -3.99
CA VAL A 224 -0.23 5.47 -3.61
C VAL A 224 0.51 5.99 -2.39
N ASP A 225 0.95 7.25 -2.43
CA ASP A 225 1.65 7.88 -1.31
C ASP A 225 0.77 7.95 -0.07
N ARG A 226 -0.51 8.30 -0.22
CA ARG A 226 -1.48 8.37 0.89
C ARG A 226 -1.73 7.00 1.52
N GLY A 227 -1.91 5.96 0.70
CA GLY A 227 -2.06 4.59 1.18
C GLY A 227 -0.81 4.11 1.91
N ARG A 228 0.38 4.44 1.39
CA ARG A 228 1.66 4.15 2.05
C ARG A 228 1.76 4.86 3.41
N SER A 229 1.46 6.15 3.46
CA SER A 229 1.44 6.93 4.71
C SER A 229 0.44 6.39 5.73
N ALA A 230 -0.74 5.95 5.29
CA ALA A 230 -1.71 5.31 6.19
C ALA A 230 -1.14 4.08 6.88
N LEU A 231 -0.42 3.22 6.14
CA LEU A 231 0.23 2.04 6.71
C LEU A 231 1.43 2.42 7.59
N ASP A 232 2.25 3.38 7.17
CA ASP A 232 3.38 3.86 7.96
C ASP A 232 2.93 4.42 9.32
N GLU A 233 1.91 5.27 9.33
CA GLU A 233 1.36 5.84 10.57
C GLU A 233 0.72 4.76 11.46
N ALA A 234 0.00 3.78 10.88
CA ALA A 234 -0.57 2.68 11.66
C ALA A 234 0.53 1.81 12.31
N LEU A 235 1.62 1.53 11.60
CA LEU A 235 2.75 0.79 12.16
C LEU A 235 3.48 1.60 13.23
N LEU A 236 3.67 2.91 13.01
CA LEU A 236 4.26 3.81 14.01
C LEU A 236 3.44 3.89 15.30
N ASP A 237 2.11 3.94 15.20
CA ASP A 237 1.22 3.92 16.37
C ASP A 237 1.40 2.62 17.20
N LEU A 238 1.55 1.48 16.53
CA LEU A 238 1.70 0.17 17.18
C LEU A 238 3.10 -0.10 17.72
N ASP A 239 4.14 0.42 17.06
CA ASP A 239 5.54 0.22 17.43
C ASP A 239 6.08 1.33 18.36
N GLY A 240 5.32 2.42 18.51
CA GLY A 240 5.63 3.52 19.41
C GLY A 240 5.61 3.11 20.89
N PRO A 241 6.23 3.88 21.79
CA PRO A 241 6.16 3.63 23.22
C PRO A 241 4.71 3.78 23.67
N SER A 242 4.04 2.64 23.89
CA SER A 242 2.65 2.56 24.36
C SER A 242 2.43 3.57 25.48
N ALA A 243 1.48 4.50 25.28
CA ALA A 243 1.02 5.39 26.34
C ALA A 243 0.60 4.52 27.53
N ALA A 244 1.16 4.85 28.69
CA ALA A 244 1.08 4.09 29.94
C ALA A 244 -0.29 3.43 30.18
N PRO A 245 -0.32 2.24 30.82
CA PRO A 245 -1.59 1.62 31.20
C PRO A 245 -2.44 2.62 31.99
N PRO A 246 -3.78 2.58 31.85
CA PRO A 246 -4.67 3.49 32.57
C PRO A 246 -4.36 3.43 34.07
N PRO A 247 -4.40 4.56 34.80
CA PRO A 247 -4.09 4.56 36.22
C PRO A 247 -4.99 3.55 36.91
N ALA A 248 -4.38 2.60 37.62
CA ALA A 248 -5.10 1.61 38.41
C ALA A 248 -6.09 2.36 39.32
N ALA A 249 -7.38 2.07 39.12
CA ALA A 249 -8.44 2.66 39.89
C ALA A 249 -8.19 2.42 41.39
N GLY A 250 -7.93 3.51 42.11
CA GLY A 250 -8.12 3.69 43.54
C GLY A 250 -7.68 2.55 44.45
N ALA A 251 -6.40 2.52 44.83
CA ALA A 251 -6.08 2.07 46.18
C ALA A 251 -6.64 3.13 47.17
N PRO A 252 -7.55 2.78 48.09
CA PRO A 252 -7.97 3.72 49.12
C PRO A 252 -6.78 3.93 50.07
N GLY A 253 -6.08 5.05 49.87
CA GLY A 253 -5.10 5.56 50.80
C GLY A 253 -5.78 5.83 52.14
N GLY A 254 -5.31 5.13 53.17
CA GLY A 254 -5.68 5.41 54.54
C GLY A 254 -5.14 6.75 55.02
N ALA A 255 -5.93 7.40 55.87
CA ALA A 255 -5.59 8.01 57.17
C ALA A 255 -6.57 9.19 57.46
N PRO A 256 -6.79 9.65 58.72
CA PRO A 256 -5.97 9.40 59.90
C PRO A 256 -6.73 9.01 61.19
N ALA A 257 -5.93 8.64 62.19
CA ALA A 257 -6.33 8.36 63.57
C ALA A 257 -6.98 9.59 64.24
N LEU A 258 -8.08 9.35 64.95
CA LEU A 258 -8.67 10.25 65.92
C LEU A 258 -7.99 10.03 67.28
N ASP A 259 -7.28 11.04 67.77
CA ASP A 259 -6.83 11.10 69.17
C ASP A 259 -8.00 11.51 70.08
N PRO A 260 -8.07 10.99 71.32
CA PRO A 260 -9.21 11.21 72.22
C PRO A 260 -9.13 12.53 72.99
N LEU A 261 -10.30 13.13 73.25
CA LEU A 261 -10.50 14.33 74.07
C LEU A 261 -10.22 14.05 75.57
N PRO A 262 -9.77 15.07 76.34
CA PRO A 262 -9.51 14.92 77.77
C PRO A 262 -10.78 15.00 78.62
N THR A 263 -10.74 14.29 79.74
CA THR A 263 -11.76 14.16 80.77
C THR A 263 -11.87 15.41 81.65
N VAL A 264 -13.09 15.77 82.05
CA VAL A 264 -13.41 16.52 83.28
C VAL A 264 -14.43 15.72 84.05
#